data_AF-A0A7C6ZWR3-F1
#
_entry.id   AF-A0A7C6ZWR3-F1
#
_cell.length_a   1.000
_cell.length_b   1.000
_cell.length_c   1.000
_cell.angle_alpha   90.00
_cell.angle_beta   90.00
_cell.angle_gamma   90.00
#
_symmetry.space_group_name_H-M   'P 1'
#
loop_
_entity.id
_entity.type
_entity.pdbx_description
1 polymer ?
#
loop_
_entity_poly.entity_id
_entity_poly.type
_entity_poly.pdbx_seq_one_letter_code
_entity_poly.pdbx_strand_id
1 'polypeptide(L)'
;MKTNDKTELEDELRPEYDLDSLLKGGVRGKYVERYRAGTNLVLLDPDVAKAFPSATAVNEALRLVMQLTELQHRQVASTNP
;
A
#
# COMPACT_ATOMS: atom_id res chain seq x y z
N MET A 1 -10.08 -42.93 21.01
CA MET A 1 -8.93 -42.90 20.08
C MET A 1 -9.30 -41.97 18.94
N LYS A 2 -8.58 -40.85 18.75
CA LYS A 2 -8.77 -40.00 17.56
C LYS A 2 -7.87 -40.57 16.46
N THR A 3 -8.44 -41.05 15.38
CA THR A 3 -7.72 -41.55 14.21
C THR A 3 -7.16 -40.36 13.44
N ASN A 4 -5.85 -40.36 13.24
CA ASN A 4 -5.15 -39.39 12.39
C ASN A 4 -5.44 -39.74 10.93
N ASP A 5 -6.56 -39.28 10.39
CA ASP A 5 -6.77 -39.28 8.94
C ASP A 5 -5.87 -38.19 8.34
N LYS A 6 -4.61 -38.56 8.12
CA LYS A 6 -3.76 -37.87 7.15
C LYS A 6 -4.33 -38.22 5.78
N THR A 7 -5.28 -37.43 5.31
CA THR A 7 -5.65 -37.38 3.91
C THR A 7 -4.36 -37.01 3.16
N GLU A 8 -3.68 -38.01 2.61
CA GLU A 8 -2.63 -37.81 1.63
C GLU A 8 -3.30 -37.15 0.43
N LEU A 9 -3.22 -35.82 0.38
CA LEU A 9 -3.50 -35.07 -0.82
C LEU A 9 -2.44 -35.55 -1.82
N GLU A 10 -2.84 -36.42 -2.75
CA GLU A 10 -1.98 -36.82 -3.86
C GLU A 10 -1.45 -35.54 -4.53
N ASP A 11 -0.15 -35.46 -4.72
CA ASP A 11 0.48 -34.30 -5.33
C ASP A 11 0.13 -34.28 -6.83
N GLU A 12 -0.94 -33.54 -7.16
CA GLU A 12 -1.43 -33.36 -8.53
C GLU A 12 -0.51 -32.44 -9.37
N LEU A 13 0.57 -31.89 -8.78
CA LEU A 13 1.50 -31.03 -9.49
C LEU A 13 2.27 -31.82 -10.55
N ARG A 14 2.55 -31.16 -11.68
CA ARG A 14 3.42 -31.76 -12.70
C ARG A 14 4.85 -31.90 -12.13
N PRO A 15 5.65 -32.87 -12.58
CA PRO A 15 7.01 -33.09 -12.07
C PRO A 15 7.92 -31.85 -12.17
N GLU A 16 7.64 -30.92 -13.10
CA GLU A 16 8.39 -29.67 -13.24
C GLU A 16 8.08 -28.64 -12.15
N TYR A 17 7.01 -28.83 -11.37
CA TYR A 17 6.57 -27.95 -10.28
C TYR A 17 6.93 -28.50 -8.89
N ASP A 18 8.16 -28.95 -8.73
CA ASP A 18 8.71 -29.28 -7.42
C ASP A 18 8.90 -28.01 -6.58
N LEU A 19 7.93 -27.70 -5.72
CA LEU A 19 7.94 -26.49 -4.90
C LEU A 19 9.11 -26.47 -3.89
N ASP A 20 9.61 -27.63 -3.45
CA ASP A 20 10.73 -27.70 -2.52
C ASP A 20 12.03 -27.23 -3.17
N SER A 21 12.25 -27.57 -4.45
CA SER A 21 13.39 -27.03 -5.21
C SER A 21 13.15 -25.61 -5.69
N LEU A 22 11.96 -25.30 -6.21
CA LEU A 22 11.63 -23.98 -6.78
C LEU A 22 11.58 -22.87 -5.74
N LEU A 23 11.16 -23.17 -4.50
CA LEU A 23 11.06 -22.22 -3.41
C LEU A 23 12.22 -22.34 -2.41
N LYS A 24 13.31 -23.00 -2.78
CA LYS A 24 14.51 -23.11 -1.95
C LYS A 24 15.08 -21.71 -1.68
N GLY A 25 14.90 -21.22 -0.44
CA GLY A 25 15.26 -19.85 -0.05
C GLY A 25 14.16 -18.79 -0.28
N GLY A 26 12.97 -19.22 -0.68
CA GLY A 26 11.78 -18.39 -0.74
C GLY A 26 11.38 -17.92 0.66
N VAL A 27 11.26 -16.60 0.84
CA VAL A 27 10.84 -16.00 2.12
C VAL A 27 9.34 -15.72 2.05
N ARG A 28 8.56 -16.35 2.94
CA ARG A 28 7.13 -16.08 3.07
C ARG A 28 6.91 -14.61 3.39
N GLY A 29 6.14 -13.93 2.57
CA GLY A 29 5.80 -12.52 2.78
C GLY A 29 6.90 -11.51 2.43
N LYS A 30 7.88 -11.86 1.58
CA LYS A 30 8.98 -10.97 1.12
C LYS A 30 8.54 -9.57 0.66
N TYR A 31 7.30 -9.41 0.20
CA TYR A 31 6.74 -8.15 -0.30
C TYR A 31 5.51 -7.68 0.52
N VAL A 32 5.17 -8.35 1.62
CA VAL A 32 3.98 -8.03 2.42
C VAL A 32 4.05 -6.63 2.99
N GLU A 33 5.21 -6.19 3.50
CA GLU A 33 5.38 -4.82 3.98
C GLU A 33 5.23 -3.78 2.87
N ARG A 34 5.75 -4.05 1.66
CA ARG A 34 5.58 -3.15 0.50
C ARG A 34 4.13 -3.06 0.02
N TYR A 35 3.41 -4.17 0.08
CA TYR A 35 1.99 -4.21 -0.27
C TYR A 35 1.12 -3.53 0.80
N ARG A 36 1.41 -3.76 2.09
CA ARG A 36 0.71 -3.14 3.23
C ARG A 36 1.02 -1.66 3.39
N ALA A 37 2.20 -1.23 2.96
CA ALA A 37 2.52 0.19 2.78
C ALA A 37 1.64 0.87 1.72
N GLY A 38 0.76 0.11 1.04
CA GLY A 38 -0.51 0.51 0.46
C GLY A 38 -0.65 1.97 0.06
N THR A 39 -0.82 2.22 -1.24
CA THR A 39 -1.24 3.55 -1.71
C THR A 39 -2.61 3.87 -1.12
N ASN A 40 -2.70 4.96 -0.36
CA ASN A 40 -3.98 5.45 0.16
C ASN A 40 -4.74 6.09 -1.02
N LEU A 41 -5.59 5.30 -1.68
CA LEU A 41 -6.34 5.74 -2.86
C LEU A 41 -7.56 6.54 -2.41
N VAL A 42 -7.65 7.78 -2.89
CA VAL A 42 -8.79 8.66 -2.65
C VAL A 42 -9.48 8.91 -3.99
N LEU A 43 -10.78 8.65 -4.05
CA LEU A 43 -11.60 9.00 -5.21
C LEU A 43 -11.84 10.51 -5.19
N LEU A 44 -11.50 11.18 -6.29
CA LEU A 44 -11.80 12.60 -6.47
C LEU A 44 -13.21 12.76 -7.05
N ASP A 45 -13.87 13.85 -6.66
CA ASP A 45 -15.11 14.25 -7.31
C ASP A 45 -14.87 14.60 -8.80
N PRO A 46 -15.87 14.43 -9.68
CA PRO A 46 -15.69 14.57 -11.13
C PRO A 46 -15.17 15.94 -11.59
N ASP A 47 -15.57 17.00 -10.90
CA ASP A 47 -15.13 18.37 -11.17
C ASP A 47 -13.65 18.58 -10.78
N VAL A 48 -13.23 18.04 -9.64
CA VAL A 48 -11.83 18.07 -9.18
C VAL A 48 -10.95 17.26 -10.14
N ALA A 49 -11.39 16.06 -10.53
CA ALA A 49 -10.67 15.23 -11.51
C ALA A 49 -10.55 15.91 -12.88
N LYS A 50 -11.54 16.73 -13.27
CA LYS A 50 -11.49 17.52 -14.51
C LYS A 50 -10.51 18.70 -14.41
N ALA A 51 -10.38 19.30 -13.22
CA ALA A 51 -9.45 20.41 -12.98
C ALA A 51 -7.99 19.96 -12.90
N PHE A 52 -7.73 18.74 -12.40
CA PHE A 52 -6.39 18.20 -12.22
C PHE A 52 -6.14 16.97 -13.11
N PRO A 53 -5.39 17.10 -14.21
CA PRO A 53 -5.20 16.01 -15.18
C PRO A 53 -4.28 14.88 -14.68
N SER A 54 -3.60 15.05 -13.54
CA SER A 54 -2.70 14.02 -12.99
C SER A 54 -2.63 14.04 -11.47
N ALA A 55 -2.28 12.89 -10.88
CA ALA A 55 -2.03 12.75 -9.45
C ALA A 55 -0.88 13.67 -8.97
N THR A 56 0.13 13.92 -9.81
CA THR A 56 1.21 14.85 -9.49
C THR A 56 0.67 16.26 -9.27
N ALA A 57 -0.20 16.74 -10.17
CA ALA A 57 -0.79 18.07 -10.07
C ALA A 57 -1.65 18.24 -8.81
N VAL A 58 -2.45 17.21 -8.45
CA VAL A 58 -3.23 17.19 -7.20
C VAL A 58 -2.30 17.28 -5.99
N ASN A 59 -1.27 16.44 -5.95
CA ASN A 59 -0.37 16.38 -4.80
C ASN A 59 0.45 17.66 -4.62
N GLU A 60 0.87 18.31 -5.71
CA GLU A 60 1.56 19.60 -5.66
C GLU A 60 0.64 20.69 -5.09
N ALA A 61 -0.61 20.77 -5.55
CA ALA A 61 -1.58 21.73 -5.02
C ALA A 61 -1.83 21.53 -3.52
N LEU A 62 -2.03 20.28 -3.09
CA LEU A 62 -2.24 19.97 -1.67
C LEU A 62 -1.02 20.32 -0.79
N ARG A 63 0.20 20.11 -1.30
CA ARG A 63 1.43 20.51 -0.59
C ARG A 63 1.52 22.03 -0.41
N LEU A 64 1.12 22.80 -1.42
CA LEU A 64 1.07 24.27 -1.31
C LEU A 64 0.07 24.71 -0.23
N VAL A 65 -1.09 24.05 -0.15
CA VAL A 65 -2.08 24.30 0.91
C VAL A 65 -1.47 24.00 2.29
N MET A 66 -0.78 22.86 2.45
CA MET A 66 -0.10 22.53 3.71
C MET A 66 0.90 23.63 4.11
N GLN A 67 1.76 24.07 3.19
CA GLN A 67 2.73 25.14 3.46
C GLN A 67 2.06 26.44 3.87
N LEU A 68 0.96 26.81 3.21
CA LEU A 68 0.21 28.01 3.57
C LEU A 68 -0.37 27.91 4.99
N THR A 69 -0.94 26.76 5.35
CA THR A 69 -1.47 26.54 6.70
C THR A 69 -0.38 26.56 7.78
N GLU A 70 0.81 26.04 7.49
CA GLU A 70 1.96 26.12 8.41
C GLU A 70 2.41 27.57 8.65
N LEU A 71 2.43 28.40 7.60
CA LEU A 71 2.75 29.82 7.72
C LEU A 71 1.71 30.56 8.58
N GLN A 72 0.41 30.27 8.37
CA GLN A 72 -0.65 30.84 9.19
C GLN A 72 -0.50 30.46 10.67
N HIS A 73 -0.29 29.18 10.97
CA HIS A 73 -0.08 28.73 12.36
C HIS A 73 1.14 29.40 13.01
N ARG A 74 2.24 29.59 12.27
CA ARG A 74 3.43 30.28 12.79
C ARG A 74 3.18 31.75 13.09
N GLN A 75 2.37 32.43 12.27
CA GLN A 75 2.00 33.82 12.51
C GLN A 75 1.10 33.98 13.74
N VAL A 76 0.14 33.06 13.94
CA VAL A 76 -0.72 33.04 15.13
C VAL A 76 0.10 32.80 16.41
N ALA A 77 1.10 31.91 16.37
CA ALA A 77 1.99 31.68 17.51
C ALA A 77 2.91 32.89 17.83
N SER A 78 3.21 33.73 16.84
CA SER A 78 4.00 34.96 17.01
C SER A 78 3.17 36.18 17.44
N THR A 79 1.84 36.09 17.37
CA THR A 79 0.92 37.21 17.68
C THR A 79 0.21 37.07 19.03
N ASN A 80 0.47 36.00 19.78
CA ASN A 80 0.09 35.91 21.19
C ASN A 80 1.29 36.32 22.06
N PRO A 81 1.15 37.32 22.96
CA PRO A 81 2.19 37.73 23.89
C PRO A 81 2.44 36.70 25.00
#